data_AF-A0A935MWU1-F1
#
_entry.id   AF-A0A935MWU1-F1
#
_cell.length_a   1.000
_cell.length_b   1.000
_cell.length_c   1.000
_cell.angle_alpha   90.00
_cell.angle_beta   90.00
_cell.angle_gamma   90.00
#
_symmetry.space_group_name_H-M   'P 1'
#
loop_
_entity.id
_entity.type
_entity.pdbx_description
1 polymer ?
#
loop_
_entity_poly.entity_id
_entity_poly.type
_entity_poly.pdbx_seq_one_letter_code
_entity_poly.pdbx_strand_id
1 'polypeptide(L)'
;MIAYRASRTYPFVLVVELDKERALANWQQEAGNTFKIIGAVLLAALALAGLYFVRFERLARKQELDQEQLRIAAIAFESQEGMIITDAKAVVLRVNQAFTTITGYSAGESVGRDMNFLKSGKHSPQFYAAIRSSVESTGAFAGEILNRQKDGTIHPHFLGITAVYGDDCKVSHYVATLTDITTRKSAEESLLTLSRAVEQSPVSIVITDPGGRIEYVNPRFETATGYLLSEIIGETRG
;
A
#
# COMPACT_ATOMS: atom_id res chain seq x y z
N MET A 1 -64.39 -50.16 -2.32
CA MET A 1 -64.38 -50.87 -1.01
C MET A 1 -65.84 -50.97 -0.62
N ILE A 2 -66.37 -52.18 -0.44
CA ILE A 2 -67.80 -52.36 -0.20
C ILE A 2 -68.04 -52.29 1.30
N ALA A 3 -68.71 -51.24 1.76
CA ALA A 3 -69.20 -51.14 3.13
C ALA A 3 -70.71 -51.40 3.11
N TYR A 4 -71.16 -52.39 3.87
CA TYR A 4 -72.59 -52.66 4.03
C TYR A 4 -72.97 -52.49 5.50
N ARG A 5 -74.16 -51.93 5.75
CA ARG A 5 -74.76 -51.86 7.08
C ARG A 5 -76.19 -52.32 6.98
N ALA A 6 -76.49 -53.47 7.58
CA ALA A 6 -77.86 -53.98 7.63
C ALA A 6 -78.64 -53.23 8.73
N SER A 7 -79.81 -52.68 8.38
CA SER A 7 -80.71 -52.04 9.34
C SER A 7 -81.41 -53.11 10.19
N ARG A 8 -81.54 -52.89 11.50
CA ARG A 8 -82.23 -53.84 12.40
C ARG A 8 -83.75 -53.71 12.38
N THR A 9 -84.29 -52.67 11.74
CA THR A 9 -85.72 -52.34 11.82
C THR A 9 -86.47 -52.55 10.49
N TYR A 10 -85.77 -52.76 9.37
CA TYR A 10 -86.37 -52.99 8.04
C TYR A 10 -85.47 -53.92 7.18
N PRO A 11 -86.03 -54.81 6.34
CA PRO A 11 -85.27 -55.83 5.61
C PRO A 11 -84.69 -55.28 4.29
N PHE A 12 -83.85 -54.26 4.35
CA PHE A 12 -83.05 -53.82 3.21
C PHE A 12 -81.57 -53.73 3.58
N VAL A 13 -80.71 -54.20 2.68
CA VAL A 13 -79.25 -54.09 2.80
C VAL A 13 -78.82 -52.94 1.90
N LEU A 14 -78.36 -51.84 2.50
CA LEU A 14 -77.77 -50.75 1.74
C LEU A 14 -76.33 -51.14 1.39
N VAL A 15 -76.05 -51.40 0.11
CA VAL A 15 -74.71 -51.64 -0.40
C VAL A 15 -74.24 -50.37 -1.08
N VAL A 16 -73.28 -49.67 -0.47
CA VAL A 16 -72.64 -48.51 -1.08
C VAL A 16 -71.35 -48.99 -1.71
N GLU A 17 -71.34 -49.10 -3.04
CA GLU A 17 -70.13 -49.37 -3.79
C GLU A 17 -69.45 -48.04 -4.13
N LEU A 18 -68.41 -47.71 -3.36
CA LEU A 18 -67.54 -46.57 -3.67
C LEU A 18 -66.61 -46.97 -4.81
N ASP A 19 -66.86 -46.39 -5.99
CA ASP A 19 -65.95 -46.41 -7.14
C ASP A 19 -64.63 -45.74 -6.73
N LYS A 20 -63.63 -46.58 -6.49
CA LYS A 20 -62.30 -46.15 -6.04
C LYS A 20 -61.66 -45.21 -7.05
N GLU A 21 -61.91 -45.38 -8.35
CA GLU A 21 -61.30 -44.53 -9.38
C GLU A 21 -61.86 -43.12 -9.31
N ARG A 22 -63.19 -42.97 -9.22
CA ARG A 22 -63.84 -41.66 -9.04
C ARG A 22 -63.54 -41.01 -7.70
N ALA A 23 -63.47 -41.81 -6.63
CA ALA A 23 -63.17 -41.30 -5.29
C ALA A 23 -61.72 -40.80 -5.17
N LEU A 24 -60.77 -41.40 -5.89
CA LEU A 24 -59.35 -41.05 -5.84
C LEU A 24 -58.91 -40.04 -6.92
N ALA A 25 -59.66 -39.88 -8.01
CA ALA A 25 -59.32 -38.94 -9.09
C ALA A 25 -59.15 -37.50 -8.60
N ASN A 26 -60.07 -37.02 -7.76
CA ASN A 26 -59.99 -35.68 -7.18
C ASN A 26 -58.75 -35.51 -6.29
N TRP A 27 -58.46 -36.53 -5.46
CA TRP A 27 -57.30 -36.51 -4.57
C TRP A 27 -55.96 -36.54 -5.34
N GLN A 28 -55.89 -37.32 -6.43
CA GLN A 28 -54.71 -37.36 -7.30
C GLN A 28 -54.51 -36.02 -8.04
N GLN A 29 -55.59 -35.39 -8.48
CA GLN A 29 -55.52 -34.08 -9.14
C GLN A 29 -55.09 -32.97 -8.18
N GLU A 30 -55.62 -32.96 -6.95
CA GLU A 30 -55.20 -32.05 -5.88
C GLU A 30 -53.73 -32.26 -5.49
N ALA A 31 -53.29 -33.52 -5.37
CA ALA A 31 -51.89 -33.85 -5.10
C ALA A 31 -50.97 -33.34 -6.23
N GLY A 32 -51.35 -33.55 -7.50
CA GLY A 32 -50.57 -33.05 -8.64
C GLY A 32 -50.44 -31.51 -8.67
N ASN A 33 -51.51 -30.80 -8.30
CA ASN A 33 -51.50 -29.34 -8.24
C ASN A 33 -50.65 -28.81 -7.07
N THR A 34 -50.73 -29.42 -5.90
CA THR A 34 -49.90 -29.03 -4.74
C THR A 34 -48.42 -29.25 -5.01
N PHE A 35 -48.02 -30.36 -5.65
CA PHE A 35 -46.64 -30.58 -6.07
C PHE A 35 -46.12 -29.53 -7.05
N LYS A 36 -46.92 -29.10 -8.04
CA LYS A 36 -46.54 -28.04 -8.99
C LYS A 36 -46.32 -26.70 -8.30
N ILE A 37 -47.19 -26.34 -7.35
CA ILE A 37 -47.07 -25.09 -6.58
C ILE A 37 -45.81 -25.13 -5.73
N ILE A 38 -45.57 -26.23 -5.00
CA ILE A 38 -44.36 -26.39 -4.18
C ILE A 38 -43.10 -26.30 -5.05
N GLY A 39 -43.08 -26.96 -6.21
CA GLY A 39 -41.97 -26.89 -7.15
C GLY A 39 -41.73 -25.48 -7.68
N ALA A 40 -42.78 -24.74 -8.04
CA ALA A 40 -42.67 -23.36 -8.51
C ALA A 40 -42.14 -22.42 -7.41
N VAL A 41 -42.63 -22.57 -6.17
CA VAL A 41 -42.15 -21.80 -5.00
C VAL A 41 -40.69 -22.13 -4.70
N LEU A 42 -40.30 -23.40 -4.76
CA LEU A 42 -38.93 -23.85 -4.53
C LEU A 42 -37.97 -23.29 -5.60
N LEU A 43 -38.36 -23.34 -6.88
CA LEU A 43 -37.59 -22.77 -7.97
C LEU A 43 -37.44 -21.24 -7.83
N ALA A 44 -38.52 -20.54 -7.47
CA ALA A 44 -38.47 -19.11 -7.21
C ALA A 44 -37.54 -18.78 -6.03
N ALA A 45 -37.59 -19.56 -4.96
CA ALA A 45 -36.71 -19.41 -3.80
C ALA A 45 -35.23 -19.64 -4.16
N LEU A 46 -34.92 -20.66 -4.96
CA LEU A 46 -33.57 -20.92 -5.45
C LEU A 46 -33.05 -19.81 -6.36
N ALA A 47 -33.91 -19.30 -7.26
CA ALA A 47 -33.55 -18.18 -8.14
C ALA A 47 -33.25 -16.90 -7.34
N LEU A 48 -34.08 -16.60 -6.32
CA LEU A 48 -33.85 -15.48 -5.41
C LEU A 48 -32.55 -15.65 -4.61
N ALA A 49 -32.29 -16.84 -4.08
CA ALA A 49 -31.06 -17.15 -3.36
C ALA A 49 -29.82 -16.97 -4.26
N GLY A 50 -29.88 -17.45 -5.51
CA GLY A 50 -28.82 -17.24 -6.49
C GLY A 50 -28.59 -15.77 -6.82
N LEU A 51 -29.66 -14.99 -7.03
CA LEU A 51 -29.56 -13.55 -7.26
C LEU A 51 -28.92 -12.83 -6.08
N TYR A 52 -29.32 -13.19 -4.85
CA TYR A 52 -28.76 -12.65 -3.62
C TYR A 52 -27.27 -12.99 -3.50
N PHE A 53 -26.88 -14.23 -3.80
CA PHE A 53 -25.48 -14.66 -3.78
C PHE A 53 -24.61 -13.88 -4.76
N VAL A 54 -25.06 -13.69 -6.01
CA VAL A 54 -24.32 -12.90 -7.02
C VAL A 54 -24.21 -11.43 -6.59
N ARG A 55 -25.28 -10.85 -6.01
CA ARG A 55 -25.25 -9.48 -5.49
C ARG A 55 -24.26 -9.35 -4.33
N PHE A 56 -24.25 -10.33 -3.43
CA PHE A 56 -23.34 -10.39 -2.29
C PHE A 56 -21.88 -10.44 -2.72
N GLU A 57 -21.53 -11.28 -3.69
CA GLU A 57 -20.16 -11.32 -4.24
C GLU A 57 -19.73 -9.99 -4.87
N ARG A 58 -20.64 -9.31 -5.61
CA ARG A 58 -20.32 -8.01 -6.20
C ARG A 58 -20.06 -6.94 -5.15
N LEU A 59 -20.82 -6.96 -4.05
CA LEU A 59 -20.63 -6.06 -2.91
C LEU A 59 -19.29 -6.33 -2.21
N ALA A 60 -18.95 -7.59 -1.99
CA ALA A 60 -17.68 -7.99 -1.38
C ALA A 60 -16.48 -7.53 -2.20
N ARG A 61 -16.46 -7.77 -3.52
CA ARG A 61 -15.38 -7.30 -4.40
C ARG A 61 -15.24 -5.79 -4.42
N LYS A 62 -16.36 -5.07 -4.39
CA LYS A 62 -16.34 -3.60 -4.33
C LYS A 62 -15.74 -3.11 -3.01
N GLN A 63 -16.09 -3.76 -1.89
CA GLN A 63 -15.50 -3.43 -0.59
C GLN A 63 -14.00 -3.69 -0.52
N GLU A 64 -13.49 -4.77 -1.11
CA GLU A 64 -12.05 -5.04 -1.15
C GLU A 64 -11.29 -3.96 -1.93
N LEU A 65 -11.81 -3.54 -3.09
CA LEU A 65 -11.26 -2.43 -3.87
C LEU A 65 -11.25 -1.11 -3.08
N ASP A 66 -12.37 -0.79 -2.40
CA ASP A 66 -12.48 0.42 -1.58
C ASP A 66 -11.54 0.35 -0.35
N GLN A 67 -11.39 -0.83 0.27
CA GLN A 67 -10.48 -1.02 1.40
C GLN A 67 -9.01 -0.93 1.01
N GLU A 68 -8.62 -1.47 -0.14
CA GLU A 68 -7.24 -1.33 -0.62
C GLU A 68 -6.95 0.14 -0.97
N GLN A 69 -7.90 0.85 -1.59
CA GLN A 69 -7.77 2.29 -1.80
C GLN A 69 -7.66 3.08 -0.50
N LEU A 70 -8.43 2.71 0.53
CA LEU A 70 -8.36 3.32 1.86
C LEU A 70 -7.04 2.99 2.55
N ARG A 71 -6.51 1.77 2.42
CA ARG A 71 -5.23 1.35 3.00
C ARG A 71 -4.06 2.10 2.36
N ILE A 72 -4.04 2.19 1.03
CA ILE A 72 -3.07 2.99 0.28
C ILE A 72 -3.21 4.47 0.67
N ALA A 73 -4.43 5.00 0.80
CA ALA A 73 -4.66 6.37 1.23
C ALA A 73 -4.19 6.62 2.67
N ALA A 74 -4.38 5.66 3.59
CA ALA A 74 -3.96 5.77 4.98
C ALA A 74 -2.44 5.76 5.13
N ILE A 75 -1.74 4.86 4.43
CA ILE A 75 -0.26 4.84 4.38
C ILE A 75 0.27 6.17 3.81
N ALA A 76 -0.42 6.75 2.82
CA ALA A 76 -0.07 8.03 2.23
C ALA A 76 -0.32 9.24 3.15
N PHE A 77 -1.28 9.15 4.08
CA PHE A 77 -1.77 10.29 4.89
C PHE A 77 -0.92 10.58 6.14
N GLU A 78 -0.15 9.60 6.64
CA GLU A 78 0.66 9.75 7.86
C GLU A 78 2.18 9.86 7.61
N SER A 79 2.64 9.69 6.37
CA SER A 79 4.08 9.77 6.07
C SER A 79 4.57 11.22 5.92
N GLN A 80 5.68 11.56 6.57
CA GLN A 80 6.45 12.78 6.31
C GLN A 80 7.17 12.72 4.95
N GLU A 81 7.23 11.55 4.33
CA GLU A 81 7.83 11.34 3.02
C GLU A 81 6.80 11.57 1.91
N GLY A 82 7.24 12.24 0.85
CA GLY A 82 6.44 12.44 -0.34
C GLY A 82 6.19 11.12 -1.04
N MET A 83 4.94 10.74 -1.24
CA MET A 83 4.57 9.49 -1.92
C MET A 83 3.94 9.79 -3.26
N ILE A 84 4.39 9.08 -4.29
CA ILE A 84 3.89 9.16 -5.66
C ILE A 84 3.51 7.75 -6.12
N ILE A 85 2.34 7.63 -6.73
CA ILE A 85 1.91 6.41 -7.41
C ILE A 85 1.80 6.71 -8.90
N THR A 86 2.43 5.88 -9.73
CA THR A 86 2.39 6.00 -11.19
C THR A 86 1.84 4.75 -11.85
N ASP A 87 1.41 4.88 -13.11
CA ASP A 87 1.11 3.73 -13.95
C ASP A 87 2.40 3.02 -14.45
N ALA A 88 2.24 1.92 -15.18
CA ALA A 88 3.37 1.19 -15.77
C ALA A 88 4.22 2.01 -16.76
N LYS A 89 3.74 3.18 -17.24
CA LYS A 89 4.47 4.11 -18.11
C LYS A 89 5.10 5.28 -17.34
N ALA A 90 5.09 5.23 -16.01
CA ALA A 90 5.58 6.26 -15.11
C ALA A 90 4.80 7.59 -15.14
N VAL A 91 3.54 7.56 -15.59
CA VAL A 91 2.63 8.71 -15.50
C VAL A 91 2.03 8.76 -14.10
N VAL A 92 2.10 9.92 -13.44
CA VAL A 92 1.61 10.13 -12.08
C VAL A 92 0.09 9.94 -12.03
N LEU A 93 -0.36 9.01 -11.21
CA LEU A 93 -1.77 8.79 -10.91
C LEU A 93 -2.19 9.54 -9.65
N ARG A 94 -1.34 9.53 -8.62
CA ARG A 94 -1.63 10.13 -7.32
C ARG A 94 -0.36 10.59 -6.63
N VAL A 95 -0.50 11.62 -5.80
CA VAL A 95 0.52 12.10 -4.85
C VAL A 95 -0.12 12.38 -3.50
N ASN A 96 0.67 12.30 -2.42
CA ASN A 96 0.21 12.66 -1.08
C ASN A 96 0.48 14.15 -0.73
N GLN A 97 0.05 14.55 0.46
CA GLN A 97 0.26 15.93 0.94
C GLN A 97 1.75 16.24 1.16
N ALA A 98 2.53 15.30 1.69
CA ALA A 98 3.96 15.50 1.92
C ALA A 98 4.73 15.77 0.60
N PHE A 99 4.36 15.10 -0.50
CA PHE A 99 4.92 15.40 -1.81
C PHE A 99 4.67 16.85 -2.22
N THR A 100 3.45 17.35 -1.97
CA THR A 100 3.10 18.74 -2.28
C THR A 100 3.91 19.71 -1.43
N THR A 101 4.11 19.41 -0.14
CA THR A 101 4.92 20.21 0.77
C THR A 101 6.40 20.23 0.37
N ILE A 102 6.96 19.07 -0.01
CA ILE A 102 8.38 18.92 -0.37
C ILE A 102 8.69 19.54 -1.74
N THR A 103 7.82 19.36 -2.72
CA THR A 103 8.12 19.77 -4.12
C THR A 103 7.51 21.10 -4.52
N GLY A 104 6.51 21.58 -3.78
CA GLY A 104 5.70 22.75 -4.10
C GLY A 104 4.67 22.52 -5.21
N TYR A 105 4.62 21.35 -5.84
CA TYR A 105 3.64 21.02 -6.86
C TYR A 105 2.38 20.43 -6.25
N SER A 106 1.23 20.97 -6.61
CA SER A 106 -0.05 20.41 -6.18
C SER A 106 -0.37 19.09 -6.90
N ALA A 107 -1.27 18.30 -6.34
CA ALA A 107 -1.78 17.09 -6.99
C ALA A 107 -2.36 17.40 -8.39
N GLY A 108 -3.12 18.48 -8.54
CA GLY A 108 -3.70 18.88 -9.84
C GLY A 108 -2.66 19.27 -10.89
N GLU A 109 -1.48 19.71 -10.49
CA GLU A 109 -0.37 20.03 -11.40
C GLU A 109 0.53 18.83 -11.72
N SER A 110 0.41 17.75 -10.94
CA SER A 110 1.31 16.59 -10.98
C SER A 110 0.65 15.38 -11.63
N VAL A 111 -0.62 15.12 -11.30
CA VAL A 111 -1.39 13.98 -11.83
C VAL A 111 -1.54 14.11 -13.35
N GLY A 112 -1.33 12.99 -14.06
CA GLY A 112 -1.37 12.90 -15.51
C GLY A 112 -0.07 13.30 -16.21
N ARG A 113 0.98 13.67 -15.47
CA ARG A 113 2.29 14.03 -16.02
C ARG A 113 3.34 12.97 -15.71
N ASP A 114 4.37 12.93 -16.54
CA ASP A 114 5.60 12.20 -16.24
C ASP A 114 6.48 13.01 -15.27
N MET A 115 7.24 12.31 -14.41
CA MET A 115 8.07 12.88 -13.36
C MET A 115 9.25 13.76 -13.84
N ASN A 116 9.44 13.91 -15.16
CA ASN A 116 10.47 14.76 -15.75
C ASN A 116 10.42 16.23 -15.28
N PHE A 117 9.27 16.73 -14.81
CA PHE A 117 9.18 18.11 -14.29
C PHE A 117 10.02 18.33 -13.03
N LEU A 118 10.38 17.28 -12.29
CA LEU A 118 11.26 17.36 -11.13
C LEU A 118 12.75 17.32 -11.50
N LYS A 119 13.11 17.09 -12.78
CA LYS A 119 14.52 16.98 -13.18
C LYS A 119 15.26 18.30 -12.96
N SER A 120 16.35 18.25 -12.21
CA SER A 120 17.21 19.41 -11.97
C SER A 120 18.09 19.78 -13.17
N GLY A 121 18.36 18.84 -14.07
CA GLY A 121 19.37 18.98 -15.12
C GLY A 121 20.81 18.80 -14.63
N LYS A 122 21.01 18.43 -13.35
CA LYS A 122 22.34 18.15 -12.78
C LYS A 122 22.80 16.71 -12.99
N HIS A 123 21.87 15.81 -13.29
CA HIS A 123 22.13 14.39 -13.53
C HIS A 123 22.21 14.09 -15.02
N SER A 124 23.12 13.19 -15.38
CA SER A 124 23.30 12.76 -16.78
C SER A 124 22.14 11.87 -17.25
N PRO A 125 21.90 11.76 -18.57
CA PRO A 125 20.95 10.79 -19.10
C PRO A 125 21.25 9.34 -18.65
N GLN A 126 22.53 8.99 -18.50
CA GLN A 126 22.97 7.67 -18.05
C GLN A 126 22.54 7.39 -16.60
N PHE A 127 22.54 8.40 -15.73
CA PHE A 127 22.04 8.26 -14.36
C PHE A 127 20.56 7.85 -14.35
N TYR A 128 19.72 8.52 -15.12
CA TYR A 128 18.29 8.17 -15.22
C TYR A 128 18.07 6.81 -15.87
N ALA A 129 18.91 6.43 -16.84
CA ALA A 129 18.88 5.10 -17.44
C ALA A 129 19.24 4.01 -16.41
N ALA A 130 20.22 4.27 -15.54
CA ALA A 130 20.59 3.35 -14.45
C ALA A 130 19.46 3.17 -13.43
N ILE A 131 18.76 4.25 -13.05
CA ILE A 131 17.56 4.17 -12.20
C ILE A 131 16.51 3.25 -12.85
N ARG A 132 16.18 3.52 -14.12
CA ARG A 132 15.19 2.73 -14.85
C ARG A 132 15.59 1.26 -14.90
N SER A 133 16.84 0.98 -15.26
CA SER A 133 17.37 -0.38 -15.34
C SER A 133 17.35 -1.09 -13.99
N SER A 134 17.62 -0.38 -12.88
CA SER A 134 17.53 -0.94 -11.52
C SER A 134 16.11 -1.39 -11.21
N VAL A 135 15.13 -0.53 -11.48
CA VAL A 135 13.71 -0.82 -11.23
C VAL A 135 13.22 -1.97 -12.14
N GLU A 136 13.61 -1.98 -13.42
CA GLU A 136 13.21 -3.03 -14.36
C GLU A 136 13.83 -4.40 -14.04
N SER A 137 15.07 -4.43 -13.52
CA SER A 137 15.79 -5.69 -13.25
C SER A 137 15.54 -6.26 -11.85
N THR A 138 15.46 -5.39 -10.84
CA THR A 138 15.36 -5.79 -9.43
C THR A 138 13.99 -5.53 -8.82
N GLY A 139 13.13 -4.79 -9.53
CA GLY A 139 11.86 -4.30 -9.01
C GLY A 139 11.98 -3.09 -8.08
N ALA A 140 13.19 -2.57 -7.83
CA ALA A 140 13.38 -1.45 -6.92
C ALA A 140 14.59 -0.55 -7.28
N PHE A 141 14.57 0.65 -6.72
CA PHE A 141 15.71 1.57 -6.69
C PHE A 141 15.66 2.37 -5.39
N ALA A 142 16.82 2.66 -4.81
CA ALA A 142 16.96 3.59 -3.70
C ALA A 142 18.25 4.39 -3.88
N GLY A 143 18.17 5.72 -3.81
CA GLY A 143 19.37 6.55 -3.94
C GLY A 143 19.11 8.05 -3.82
N GLU A 144 20.19 8.81 -3.73
CA GLU A 144 20.15 10.27 -3.68
C GLU A 144 19.95 10.87 -5.08
N ILE A 145 19.09 11.87 -5.19
CA ILE A 145 18.81 12.62 -6.42
C ILE A 145 18.71 14.11 -6.13
N LEU A 146 19.05 14.93 -7.11
CA LEU A 146 18.87 16.37 -7.06
C LEU A 146 17.65 16.70 -7.91
N ASN A 147 16.58 17.16 -7.26
CA ASN A 147 15.36 17.57 -7.95
C ASN A 147 15.20 19.08 -7.91
N ARG A 148 14.50 19.60 -8.92
CA ARG A 148 14.06 20.99 -8.97
C ARG A 148 12.64 21.08 -8.41
N GLN A 149 12.46 21.93 -7.41
CA GLN A 149 11.13 22.26 -6.88
C GLN A 149 10.42 23.27 -7.79
N LYS A 150 9.14 23.53 -7.52
CA LYS A 150 8.30 24.44 -8.32
C LYS A 150 8.85 25.87 -8.40
N ASP A 151 9.48 26.34 -7.33
CA ASP A 151 10.12 27.67 -7.27
C ASP A 151 11.45 27.75 -8.03
N GLY A 152 11.93 26.63 -8.58
CA GLY A 152 13.17 26.54 -9.34
C GLY A 152 14.41 26.19 -8.52
N THR A 153 14.30 26.13 -7.19
CA THR A 153 15.40 25.70 -6.30
C THR A 153 15.74 24.24 -6.51
N ILE A 154 16.99 23.87 -6.23
CA ILE A 154 17.48 22.49 -6.38
C ILE A 154 17.76 21.94 -4.99
N HIS A 155 17.07 20.86 -4.64
CA HIS A 155 17.18 20.21 -3.34
C HIS A 155 17.62 18.75 -3.49
N PRO A 156 18.51 18.28 -2.60
CA PRO A 156 18.81 16.87 -2.49
C PRO A 156 17.63 16.13 -1.86
N HIS A 157 17.22 15.06 -2.52
CA HIS A 157 16.22 14.13 -2.02
C HIS A 157 16.76 12.72 -2.01
N PHE A 158 16.27 11.91 -1.09
CA PHE A 158 16.39 10.46 -1.18
C PHE A 158 15.15 9.92 -1.89
N LEU A 159 15.35 9.19 -2.99
CA LEU A 159 14.32 8.63 -3.84
C LEU A 159 14.30 7.12 -3.70
N GLY A 160 13.18 6.58 -3.21
CA GLY A 160 12.85 5.17 -3.29
C GLY A 160 11.85 4.92 -4.43
N ILE A 161 12.02 3.84 -5.19
CA ILE A 161 11.07 3.38 -6.20
C ILE A 161 10.89 1.88 -6.03
N THR A 162 9.64 1.42 -6.03
CA THR A 162 9.28 -0.01 -6.01
C THR A 162 8.25 -0.29 -7.09
N ALA A 163 8.48 -1.35 -7.87
CA ALA A 163 7.54 -1.85 -8.87
C ALA A 163 6.49 -2.76 -8.20
N VAL A 164 5.21 -2.54 -8.55
CA VAL A 164 4.09 -3.36 -8.10
C VAL A 164 3.61 -4.20 -9.27
N TYR A 165 3.69 -5.52 -9.13
CA TYR A 165 3.32 -6.47 -10.17
C TYR A 165 1.86 -6.89 -10.04
N GLY A 166 1.17 -7.02 -11.17
CA GLY A 166 -0.17 -7.61 -11.24
C GLY A 166 -0.12 -9.15 -11.31
N ASP A 167 -1.29 -9.76 -11.37
CA ASP A 167 -1.46 -11.22 -11.43
C ASP A 167 -0.80 -11.87 -12.66
N ASP A 168 -0.54 -11.10 -13.72
CA ASP A 168 0.14 -11.54 -14.93
C ASP A 168 1.68 -11.41 -14.87
N CYS A 169 2.23 -11.14 -13.68
CA CYS A 169 3.63 -10.85 -13.42
C CYS A 169 4.18 -9.64 -14.20
N LYS A 170 3.31 -8.77 -14.74
CA LYS A 170 3.73 -7.50 -15.34
C LYS A 170 3.62 -6.37 -14.34
N VAL A 171 4.45 -5.35 -14.53
CA VAL A 171 4.35 -4.14 -13.73
C VAL A 171 2.99 -3.49 -13.97
N SER A 172 2.23 -3.33 -12.89
CA SER A 172 0.96 -2.62 -12.89
C SER A 172 1.17 -1.14 -12.55
N HIS A 173 2.00 -0.86 -11.55
CA HIS A 173 2.23 0.47 -10.98
C HIS A 173 3.65 0.60 -10.47
N TYR A 174 4.12 1.84 -10.29
CA TYR A 174 5.27 2.12 -9.42
C TYR A 174 4.84 2.96 -8.23
N VAL A 175 5.45 2.67 -7.09
CA VAL A 175 5.35 3.48 -5.88
C VAL A 175 6.70 4.12 -5.65
N ALA A 176 6.74 5.45 -5.59
CA ALA A 176 7.93 6.20 -5.29
C ALA A 176 7.78 6.97 -3.97
N THR A 177 8.84 6.98 -3.17
CA THR A 177 8.99 7.78 -1.96
C THR A 177 10.08 8.83 -2.15
N LEU A 178 9.83 10.02 -1.61
CA LEU A 178 10.69 11.18 -1.75
C LEU A 178 10.88 11.82 -0.38
N THR A 179 12.11 11.79 0.13
CA THR A 179 12.46 12.37 1.43
C THR A 179 13.42 13.52 1.21
N ASP A 180 13.10 14.71 1.74
CA ASP A 180 14.03 15.84 1.74
C ASP A 180 15.19 15.55 2.70
N ILE A 181 16.42 15.57 2.17
CA ILE A 181 17.64 15.31 2.95
C ILE A 181 18.49 16.59 3.11
N THR A 182 17.95 17.77 2.79
CA THR A 182 18.64 19.05 2.89
C THR A 182 19.19 19.28 4.29
N THR A 183 18.37 19.12 5.33
CA THR A 183 18.79 19.31 6.74
C THR A 183 19.90 18.34 7.14
N ARG A 184 19.78 17.07 6.73
CA ARG A 184 20.79 16.04 7.01
C ARG A 184 22.12 16.39 6.34
N LYS A 185 22.10 16.75 5.06
CA LYS A 185 23.29 17.15 4.29
C LYS A 185 23.95 18.41 4.86
N SER A 186 23.15 19.41 5.24
CA SER A 186 23.67 20.64 5.86
C SER A 186 24.34 20.39 7.20
N ALA A 187 23.79 19.48 8.03
CA ALA A 187 24.42 19.05 9.27
C ALA A 187 25.74 18.30 9.00
N GLU A 188 25.76 17.38 8.04
CA GLU A 188 26.97 16.65 7.62
C GLU A 188 28.08 17.62 7.14
N GLU A 189 27.73 18.59 6.29
CA GLU A 189 28.66 19.60 5.78
C GLU A 189 29.19 20.53 6.89
N SER A 190 28.35 20.90 7.84
CA SER A 190 28.75 21.72 8.98
C SER A 190 29.76 20.99 9.87
N LEU A 191 29.52 19.71 10.15
CA LEU A 191 30.46 18.87 10.91
C LEU A 191 31.80 18.71 10.18
N LEU A 192 31.77 18.48 8.86
CA LEU A 192 32.97 18.41 8.03
C LEU A 192 33.76 19.72 8.05
N THR A 193 33.07 20.86 7.97
CA THR A 193 33.71 22.18 8.00
C THR A 193 34.36 22.46 9.36
N LEU A 194 33.66 22.15 10.46
CA LEU A 194 34.21 22.28 11.81
C LEU A 194 35.40 21.35 12.03
N SER A 195 35.29 20.09 11.63
CA SER A 195 36.41 19.13 11.70
C SER A 195 37.63 19.65 10.95
N ARG A 196 37.45 20.13 9.71
CA ARG A 196 38.56 20.74 8.94
C ARG A 196 39.17 21.95 9.63
N ALA A 197 38.35 22.82 10.21
CA ALA A 197 38.84 23.99 10.94
C ALA A 197 39.65 23.62 12.19
N VAL A 198 39.24 22.57 12.92
CA VAL A 198 39.96 22.07 14.10
C VAL A 198 41.28 21.39 13.70
N GLU A 199 41.24 20.52 12.69
CA GLU A 199 42.40 19.80 12.16
C GLU A 199 43.46 20.74 11.60
N GLN A 200 43.05 21.82 10.92
CA GLN A 200 43.95 22.80 10.30
C GLN A 200 44.28 24.00 11.19
N SER A 201 43.83 23.99 12.46
CA SER A 201 44.09 25.10 13.38
C SER A 201 45.59 25.28 13.63
N PRO A 202 46.11 26.53 13.57
CA PRO A 202 47.52 26.80 13.89
C PRO A 202 47.82 26.69 15.39
N VAL A 203 46.80 26.54 16.23
CA VAL A 203 46.88 26.38 17.69
C VAL A 203 46.63 24.92 18.07
N SER A 204 47.34 24.46 19.10
CA SER A 204 47.14 23.14 19.69
C SER A 204 45.76 23.06 20.36
N ILE A 205 44.92 22.12 19.92
CA ILE A 205 43.58 21.88 20.47
C ILE A 205 43.58 20.49 21.12
N VAL A 206 43.06 20.43 22.34
CA VAL A 206 42.87 19.19 23.13
C VAL A 206 41.43 19.21 23.64
N ILE A 207 40.68 18.14 23.39
CA ILE A 207 39.32 17.93 23.89
C ILE A 207 39.39 16.83 24.95
N THR A 208 38.77 17.08 26.10
CA THR A 208 38.72 16.14 27.22
C THR A 208 37.27 15.88 27.64
N ASP A 209 37.04 14.72 28.25
CA ASP A 209 35.79 14.44 28.95
C ASP A 209 35.63 15.34 30.20
N PRO A 210 34.46 15.34 30.88
CA PRO A 210 34.29 16.07 32.14
C PRO A 210 35.19 15.60 33.29
N GLY A 211 35.78 14.40 33.20
CA GLY A 211 36.74 13.84 34.14
C GLY A 211 38.19 14.25 33.87
N GLY A 212 38.44 15.03 32.82
CA GLY A 212 39.77 15.51 32.42
C GLY A 212 40.60 14.54 31.59
N ARG A 213 40.01 13.44 31.09
CA ARG A 213 40.69 12.48 30.22
C ARG A 213 40.69 12.97 28.78
N ILE A 214 41.82 12.86 28.08
CA ILE A 214 41.95 13.29 26.69
C ILE A 214 41.15 12.37 25.76
N GLU A 215 40.19 12.94 25.02
CA GLU A 215 39.39 12.24 24.01
C GLU A 215 39.88 12.53 22.59
N TYR A 216 40.46 13.71 22.35
CA TYR A 216 40.94 14.12 21.03
C TYR A 216 42.03 15.19 21.13
N VAL A 217 42.99 15.14 20.21
CA VAL A 217 43.96 16.21 19.94
C VAL A 217 44.06 16.45 18.44
N ASN A 218 44.29 17.69 18.03
CA ASN A 218 44.51 18.00 16.62
C ASN A 218 45.99 17.78 16.20
N PRO A 219 46.32 17.67 14.90
CA PRO A 219 47.70 17.44 14.43
C PRO A 219 48.70 18.51 14.88
N ARG A 220 48.22 19.72 15.16
CA ARG A 220 49.06 20.79 15.70
C ARG A 220 49.61 20.45 17.08
N PHE A 221 48.84 19.78 17.93
CA PHE A 221 49.29 19.27 19.22
C PHE A 221 50.45 18.28 19.03
N GLU A 222 50.30 17.32 18.13
CA GLU A 222 51.31 16.29 17.88
C GLU A 222 52.62 16.93 17.38
N THR A 223 52.51 17.87 16.44
CA THR A 223 53.68 18.58 15.90
C THR A 223 54.37 19.47 16.95
N ALA A 224 53.60 20.06 17.87
CA ALA A 224 54.14 20.99 18.87
C ALA A 224 54.73 20.27 20.10
N THR A 225 54.16 19.12 20.49
CA THR A 225 54.53 18.40 21.72
C THR A 225 55.36 17.15 21.45
N GLY A 226 55.25 16.57 20.25
CA GLY A 226 55.89 15.31 19.87
C GLY A 226 55.12 14.05 20.25
N TYR A 227 54.00 14.16 20.97
CA TYR A 227 53.18 13.03 21.37
C TYR A 227 52.05 12.77 20.37
N LEU A 228 51.87 11.50 19.99
CA LEU A 228 50.78 11.08 19.11
C LEU A 228 49.50 10.86 19.92
N LEU A 229 48.32 11.10 19.32
CA LEU A 229 47.02 10.86 19.96
C LEU A 229 46.93 9.44 20.58
N SER A 230 47.47 8.43 19.90
CA SER A 230 47.47 7.04 20.37
C SER A 230 48.22 6.81 21.68
N GLU A 231 49.16 7.70 22.03
CA GLU A 231 50.01 7.57 23.22
C GLU A 231 49.39 8.25 24.45
N ILE A 232 48.42 9.15 24.25
CA ILE A 232 47.88 10.02 25.30
C ILE A 232 46.36 9.94 25.46
N ILE A 233 45.67 9.15 24.63
CA ILE A 233 44.21 8.98 24.73
C ILE A 233 43.83 8.34 26.07
N GLY A 234 42.90 8.95 26.80
CA GLY A 234 42.45 8.47 28.11
C GLY A 234 43.30 8.90 29.32
N GLU A 235 44.45 9.53 29.09
CA GLU A 235 45.30 10.09 30.16
C GLU A 235 44.68 11.36 30.75
N THR A 236 44.84 11.54 32.06
CA THR A 236 44.40 12.75 32.77
C THR A 236 45.51 13.80 32.69
N ARG A 237 45.18 15.06 32.39
CA ARG A 237 46.17 16.16 32.46
C ARG A 237 46.81 16.21 33.86
N GLY A 238 48.08 15.83 33.96
CA GLY A 238 48.96 16.02 35.12
C GLY A 238 49.72 17.33 35.05
#